data_AF-A0A2V7IY18-F1
#
_entry.id   AF-A0A2V7IY18-F1
#
_cell.length_a   1.000
_cell.length_b   1.000
_cell.length_c   1.000
_cell.angle_alpha   90.00
_cell.angle_beta   90.00
_cell.angle_gamma   90.00
#
_symmetry.space_group_name_H-M   'P 1'
#
loop_
_entity.id
_entity.type
_entity.pdbx_description
1 polymer ?
#
loop_
_entity_poly.entity_id
_entity_poly.type
_entity_poly.pdbx_seq_one_letter_code
_entity_poly.pdbx_strand_id
1 'polypeptide(L)'
;MLFDAVYEGARYPVSAYPDALRFLFVYLIPIAWTTTIPASALTGRLGPEIGVVAALVAGVAFALARLVWRAALKRYTGASG
;
A
#
# COMPACT_ATOMS: atom_id res chain seq x y z
N MET A 1 -27.26 3.09 -7.55
CA MET A 1 -27.44 1.64 -7.27
C MET A 1 -26.08 0.97 -7.04
N LEU A 2 -25.28 0.65 -8.08
CA LEU A 2 -23.99 -0.04 -7.90
C LEU A 2 -22.94 0.84 -7.20
N PHE A 3 -22.87 2.13 -7.54
CA PHE A 3 -21.96 3.09 -6.92
C PHE A 3 -22.25 3.31 -5.43
N ASP A 4 -23.52 3.45 -5.06
CA ASP A 4 -23.94 3.63 -3.66
C ASP A 4 -23.62 2.40 -2.82
N ALA A 5 -23.84 1.20 -3.35
CA ALA A 5 -23.48 -0.06 -2.67
C ALA A 5 -21.97 -0.19 -2.43
N VAL A 6 -21.14 0.26 -3.37
CA VAL A 6 -19.67 0.32 -3.21
C VAL A 6 -19.28 1.32 -2.12
N TYR A 7 -19.94 2.48 -2.07
CA TYR A 7 -19.66 3.52 -1.09
C TYR A 7 -20.13 3.15 0.33
N GLU A 8 -21.25 2.45 0.45
CA GLU A 8 -21.75 1.87 1.70
C GLU A 8 -20.81 0.78 2.22
N GLY A 9 -20.31 -0.09 1.33
CA GLY A 9 -19.36 -1.14 1.68
C GLY A 9 -18.00 -0.62 2.15
N ALA A 10 -17.55 0.53 1.65
CA ALA A 10 -16.31 1.17 2.07
C ALA A 10 -16.33 1.69 3.53
N ARG A 11 -17.51 1.77 4.17
CA ARG A 11 -17.67 2.21 5.56
C ARG A 11 -17.27 1.13 6.57
N TYR A 12 -17.26 -0.13 6.17
CA TYR A 12 -16.94 -1.26 7.03
C TYR A 12 -15.47 -1.67 6.86
N PRO A 13 -14.77 -1.99 7.98
CA PRO A 13 -13.38 -2.39 7.92
C PRO A 13 -13.21 -3.66 7.09
N VAL A 14 -12.09 -3.79 6.38
CA VAL A 14 -11.89 -4.92 5.45
C VAL A 14 -11.91 -6.28 6.16
N SER A 15 -11.66 -6.30 7.48
CA SER A 15 -11.77 -7.48 8.34
C SER A 15 -13.20 -8.02 8.50
N ALA A 16 -14.23 -7.26 8.14
CA ALA A 16 -15.62 -7.69 8.16
C ALA A 16 -16.02 -8.53 6.94
N TYR A 17 -15.15 -8.60 5.91
CA TYR A 17 -15.43 -9.30 4.66
C TYR A 17 -14.73 -10.68 4.59
N PRO A 18 -15.31 -11.65 3.84
CA PRO A 18 -14.65 -12.92 3.51
C PRO A 18 -13.30 -12.71 2.81
N ASP A 19 -12.37 -13.66 2.95
CA ASP A 19 -10.97 -13.53 2.50
C ASP A 19 -10.82 -13.15 1.01
N ALA A 20 -11.69 -13.66 0.15
CA ALA A 20 -11.68 -13.32 -1.29
C ALA A 20 -11.98 -11.83 -1.55
N LEU A 21 -12.95 -11.26 -0.83
CA LEU A 21 -13.29 -9.83 -0.91
C LEU A 21 -12.21 -8.98 -0.23
N ARG A 22 -11.60 -9.50 0.84
CA ARG A 22 -10.47 -8.85 1.50
C ARG A 22 -9.28 -8.69 0.55
N PHE A 23 -8.98 -9.70 -0.26
CA PHE A 23 -7.96 -9.63 -1.30
C PHE A 23 -8.30 -8.55 -2.33
N LEU A 24 -9.54 -8.53 -2.85
CA LEU A 24 -9.99 -7.54 -3.82
C LEU A 24 -9.82 -6.09 -3.30
N PHE A 25 -10.20 -5.85 -2.05
CA PHE A 25 -10.15 -4.51 -1.45
C PHE A 25 -8.74 -4.08 -1.01
N VAL A 26 -7.85 -5.01 -0.67
CA VAL A 26 -6.45 -4.71 -0.31
C VAL A 26 -5.59 -4.47 -1.55
N TYR A 27 -5.79 -5.25 -2.61
CA TYR A 27 -4.89 -5.28 -3.76
C TYR A 27 -5.42 -4.56 -5.02
N LEU A 28 -6.73 -4.61 -5.29
CA LEU A 28 -7.29 -4.08 -6.55
C LEU A 28 -7.80 -2.63 -6.42
N ILE A 29 -8.46 -2.29 -5.30
CA ILE A 29 -9.09 -0.97 -5.04
C ILE A 29 -8.37 -0.17 -3.92
N PRO A 30 -7.17 -0.61 -3.50
CA PRO A 30 -6.48 -0.36 -2.22
C PRO A 30 -7.23 0.34 -1.05
N ILE A 31 -8.49 0.00 -0.79
CA ILE A 31 -9.32 0.67 0.25
C ILE A 31 -8.72 0.44 1.65
N ALA A 32 -8.12 -0.75 1.86
CA ALA A 32 -7.47 -1.08 3.12
C ALA A 32 -6.38 -0.08 3.53
N TRP A 33 -5.63 0.43 2.55
CA TRP A 33 -4.51 1.34 2.76
C TRP A 33 -4.98 2.76 3.08
N THR A 34 -6.09 3.18 2.51
CA THR A 34 -6.61 4.55 2.66
C THR A 34 -7.50 4.72 3.89
N THR A 35 -8.23 3.68 4.31
CA THR A 35 -9.19 3.78 5.43
C THR A 35 -8.84 2.89 6.62
N THR A 36 -8.56 1.61 6.38
CA THR A 36 -8.52 0.61 7.45
C THR A 36 -7.22 0.65 8.24
N ILE A 37 -6.07 0.77 7.57
CA ILE A 37 -4.76 0.87 8.23
C ILE A 37 -4.66 2.13 9.11
N PRO A 38 -4.99 3.35 8.61
CA PRO A 38 -4.99 4.55 9.44
C PRO A 38 -5.96 4.46 10.62
N ALA A 39 -7.20 4.00 10.40
CA ALA A 39 -8.17 3.83 11.48
C ALA A 39 -7.69 2.82 12.53
N SER A 40 -7.03 1.74 12.11
CA SER A 40 -6.48 0.73 13.02
C SER A 40 -5.26 1.25 13.79
N ALA A 41 -4.43 2.10 13.18
CA ALA A 41 -3.33 2.78 13.83
C ALA A 41 -3.84 3.73 14.92
N LEU A 42 -4.82 4.57 14.58
CA LEU A 42 -5.41 5.57 15.47
C LEU A 42 -6.18 4.94 16.64
N THR A 43 -6.76 3.76 16.44
CA THR A 43 -7.50 3.03 17.49
C THR A 43 -6.61 2.10 18.33
N GLY A 44 -5.28 2.15 18.14
CA GLY A 44 -4.33 1.34 18.92
C GLY A 44 -4.37 -0.16 18.62
N ARG A 45 -5.01 -0.56 17.51
CA ARG A 45 -5.14 -1.97 17.09
C ARG A 45 -3.97 -2.47 16.25
N LEU A 46 -3.12 -1.57 15.77
CA LEU A 46 -1.84 -1.92 15.16
C LEU A 46 -0.74 -1.80 16.22
N GLY A 47 -0.03 -2.89 16.48
CA GLY A 47 1.14 -2.84 17.35
C GLY A 47 2.30 -2.11 16.66
N PRO A 48 3.19 -1.47 17.45
CA PRO A 48 4.32 -0.69 16.93
C PRO A 48 5.27 -1.49 16.02
N GLU A 49 5.32 -2.81 16.17
CA GLU A 49 6.06 -3.73 15.30
C GLU A 49 5.68 -3.61 13.82
N ILE A 50 4.41 -3.31 13.52
CA ILE A 50 3.94 -3.13 12.15
C ILE A 50 4.57 -1.88 11.54
N GLY A 51 4.71 -0.80 12.31
CA GLY A 51 5.39 0.42 11.87
C GLY A 51 6.86 0.18 11.56
N VAL A 52 7.55 -0.60 12.39
CA VAL A 52 8.96 -0.97 12.18
C VAL A 52 9.13 -1.79 10.90
N VAL A 53 8.29 -2.82 10.71
CA VAL A 53 8.32 -3.65 9.50
C VAL A 53 8.02 -2.81 8.26
N ALA A 54 7.02 -1.93 8.30
CA ALA A 54 6.69 -1.05 7.18
C ALA A 54 7.85 -0.12 6.82
N ALA A 55 8.51 0.48 7.82
CA ALA A 55 9.68 1.34 7.61
C ALA A 55 10.85 0.58 6.97
N LEU A 56 11.12 -0.65 7.43
CA LEU A 56 12.16 -1.51 6.86
C LEU A 56 11.87 -1.86 5.40
N VAL A 57 10.64 -2.27 5.08
CA VAL A 57 10.23 -2.60 3.70
C VAL A 57 10.37 -1.37 2.80
N ALA A 58 9.90 -0.20 3.26
CA ALA A 58 10.04 1.05 2.51
C ALA A 58 11.51 1.41 2.26
N GLY A 59 12.37 1.29 3.28
CA GLY A 59 13.80 1.55 3.16
C GLY A 59 14.49 0.64 2.15
N VAL A 60 14.20 -0.67 2.18
CA VAL A 60 14.73 -1.64 1.22
C VAL A 60 14.25 -1.34 -0.20
N ALA A 61 12.94 -1.11 -0.39
CA ALA A 61 12.38 -0.79 -1.70
C ALA A 61 13.00 0.49 -2.29
N PHE A 62 13.16 1.53 -1.47
CA PHE A 62 13.80 2.78 -1.88
C PHE A 62 15.27 2.57 -2.25
N ALA A 63 16.03 1.80 -1.46
CA ALA A 63 17.42 1.49 -1.75
C ALA A 63 17.57 0.74 -3.08
N LEU A 64 16.72 -0.28 -3.32
CA LEU A 64 16.69 -1.02 -4.57
C LEU A 64 16.35 -0.12 -5.76
N ALA A 65 15.29 0.70 -5.65
CA ALA A 65 14.91 1.65 -6.69
C ALA A 65 16.07 2.61 -7.01
N ARG A 66 16.78 3.10 -5.98
CA ARG A 66 17.96 3.96 -6.15
C ARG A 66 19.12 3.25 -6.84
N LEU A 67 19.38 1.99 -6.50
CA LEU A 67 20.43 1.19 -7.14
C LEU A 67 20.11 0.97 -8.62
N VAL A 68 18.88 0.58 -8.93
CA VAL A 68 18.39 0.40 -10.30
C VAL A 68 18.48 1.71 -11.08
N TRP A 69 18.01 2.82 -10.51
CA TRP A 69 18.10 4.15 -11.12
C TRP A 69 19.53 4.52 -11.48
N ARG A 70 20.48 4.36 -10.55
CA ARG A 70 21.90 4.66 -10.79
C ARG A 70 22.52 3.73 -11.83
N ALA A 71 22.14 2.45 -11.85
CA ALA A 71 22.59 1.50 -12.85
C ALA A 71 22.07 1.86 -14.25
N ALA A 72 20.80 2.27 -14.35
CA ALA A 72 20.18 2.73 -15.60
C ALA A 72 20.85 4.00 -16.13
N LEU A 73 21.12 4.99 -15.28
CA LEU A 73 21.82 6.22 -15.69
C LEU A 73 23.22 5.95 -16.25
N LYS A 74 23.98 5.00 -15.69
CA LYS A 74 25.30 4.61 -16.23
C LYS A 74 25.24 4.01 -17.63
N ARG A 75 24.09 3.42 -18.01
CA ARG A 75 23.84 2.83 -19.33
C ARG A 75 23.19 3.82 -20.29
N TYR A 76 22.88 5.02 -19.83
CA TYR A 76 22.25 6.07 -20.63
C TYR A 76 23.32 6.86 -21.40
N THR A 77 23.82 6.29 -22.49
CA THR A 77 24.91 6.87 -23.32
C THR A 77 24.42 7.83 -24.41
N GLY A 78 23.30 8.53 -24.25
CA GLY A 78 22.66 9.22 -25.37
C GLY A 78 21.83 10.46 -25.06
N ALA A 79 22.35 11.42 -24.28
CA ALA A 79 21.82 12.79 -24.26
C ALA A 79 22.92 13.85 -24.43
N SER A 80 24.03 13.49 -25.06
CA SER A 80 24.94 14.44 -25.71
C SER A 80 24.72 14.34 -27.22
N GLY A 81 23.59 14.90 -27.66
CA GLY A 81 23.41 15.41 -29.02
C GLY A 81 23.47 16.92 -28.93
#